data_AF-A0A352B1L4-F1
#
_entry.id   AF-A0A352B1L4-F1
#
_cell.length_a   1.000
_cell.length_b   1.000
_cell.length_c   1.000
_cell.angle_alpha   90.00
_cell.angle_beta   90.00
_cell.angle_gamma   90.00
#
_symmetry.space_group_name_H-M   'P 1'
#
loop_
_entity.id
_entity.type
_entity.pdbx_description
1 polymer ?
#
loop_
_entity_poly.entity_id
_entity_poly.type
_entity_poly.pdbx_seq_one_letter_code
_entity_poly.pdbx_strand_id
1 'polypeptide(L)'
;MEDQQNIELEPEYSQVVFGRGIDKARAYAAILARDSDTFGLLGPRELPKLWSRHVLNSGLLSELIQPGDKVVDVGSGAGLPGIPMAISVPEAHFTLVEPMERRSNWLVSVVQELGLESVEVIRSRAEDLERTDFTVATARAVAALDKLLRLLT
;
A
#
# COMPACT_ATOMS: atom_id res chain seq x y z
N MET A 1 25.79 9.46 4.86
CA MET A 1 24.95 10.68 4.75
C MET A 1 24.74 11.10 3.28
N GLU A 2 24.89 10.19 2.31
CA GLU A 2 24.77 10.48 0.87
C GLU A 2 23.47 9.93 0.23
N ASP A 3 22.69 9.10 0.92
CA ASP A 3 21.56 8.38 0.31
C ASP A 3 20.27 9.18 0.13
N GLN A 4 20.17 10.39 0.68
CA GLN A 4 18.97 11.24 0.51
C GLN A 4 18.90 11.96 -0.85
N GLN A 5 19.96 11.90 -1.68
CA GLN A 5 20.03 12.61 -2.97
C GLN A 5 19.37 11.88 -4.15
N ASN A 6 18.79 10.69 -3.94
CA ASN A 6 18.28 9.86 -5.03
C ASN A 6 16.80 9.45 -4.85
N ILE A 7 16.02 10.27 -4.15
CA ILE A 7 14.57 10.07 -4.00
C ILE A 7 13.87 10.98 -5.00
N GLU A 8 12.89 10.44 -5.72
CA GLU A 8 12.06 11.22 -6.64
C GLU A 8 11.36 12.37 -5.92
N LEU A 9 11.32 13.54 -6.54
CA LEU A 9 10.47 14.63 -6.07
C LEU A 9 9.00 14.29 -6.34
N GLU A 10 8.10 14.78 -5.48
CA GLU A 10 6.66 14.61 -5.64
C GLU A 10 6.19 15.18 -7.00
N PRO A 11 5.56 14.36 -7.86
CA PRO A 11 4.95 14.83 -9.09
C PRO A 11 3.76 15.74 -8.80
N GLU A 12 3.57 16.81 -9.59
CA GLU A 12 2.49 17.80 -9.40
C GLU A 12 1.09 17.17 -9.36
N TYR A 13 0.88 16.09 -10.13
CA TYR A 13 -0.40 15.37 -10.19
C TYR A 13 -0.76 14.65 -8.89
N SER A 14 0.17 14.48 -7.94
CA SER A 14 -0.09 13.79 -6.67
C SER A 14 -1.19 14.49 -5.86
N GLN A 15 -1.26 15.81 -5.91
CA GLN A 15 -2.30 16.60 -5.23
C GLN A 15 -3.71 16.28 -5.76
N VAL A 16 -3.83 15.94 -7.04
CA VAL A 16 -5.11 15.57 -7.67
C VAL A 16 -5.57 14.20 -7.17
N VAL A 17 -4.65 13.23 -7.09
CA VAL A 17 -4.96 11.86 -6.66
C VAL A 17 -5.28 11.78 -5.18
N PHE A 18 -4.43 12.37 -4.32
CA PHE A 18 -4.58 12.22 -2.88
C PHE A 18 -5.46 13.30 -2.25
N GLY A 19 -5.73 14.42 -2.93
CA GLY A 19 -6.58 15.50 -2.43
C GLY A 19 -6.18 15.95 -1.03
N ARG A 20 -7.14 15.88 -0.08
CA ARG A 20 -6.91 16.19 1.34
C ARG A 20 -5.92 15.25 2.04
N GLY A 21 -5.67 14.06 1.49
CA GLY A 21 -4.75 13.05 2.00
C GLY A 21 -3.29 13.23 1.57
N ILE A 22 -2.97 14.28 0.81
CA ILE A 22 -1.62 14.48 0.26
C ILE A 22 -0.52 14.47 1.32
N ASP A 23 -0.74 15.06 2.49
CA ASP A 23 0.27 15.09 3.55
C ASP A 23 0.53 13.69 4.14
N LYS A 24 -0.50 12.84 4.19
CA LYS A 24 -0.32 11.42 4.54
C LYS A 24 0.44 10.68 3.45
N ALA A 25 0.20 10.99 2.17
CA ALA A 25 0.95 10.39 1.07
C ALA A 25 2.44 10.79 1.09
N ARG A 26 2.74 12.06 1.42
CA ARG A 26 4.11 12.55 1.64
C ARG A 26 4.79 11.84 2.80
N ALA A 27 4.10 11.74 3.94
CA ALA A 27 4.60 11.01 5.10
C ALA A 27 4.86 9.54 4.75
N TYR A 28 3.93 8.89 4.05
CA TYR A 28 4.10 7.51 3.58
C TYR A 28 5.31 7.34 2.65
N ALA A 29 5.50 8.25 1.68
CA ALA A 29 6.69 8.23 0.82
C ALA A 29 7.98 8.38 1.63
N ALA A 30 8.02 9.27 2.62
CA ALA A 30 9.16 9.43 3.51
C ALA A 30 9.43 8.16 4.34
N ILE A 31 8.38 7.52 4.87
CA ILE A 31 8.48 6.24 5.60
C ILE A 31 9.02 5.14 4.68
N LEU A 32 8.51 5.01 3.45
CA LEU A 32 9.01 4.05 2.47
C LEU A 32 10.50 4.28 2.19
N ALA A 33 10.93 5.51 1.94
CA ALA A 33 12.32 5.82 1.67
C ALA A 33 13.23 5.50 2.87
N ARG A 34 12.77 5.80 4.09
CA ARG A 34 13.48 5.53 5.35
C ARG A 34 13.63 4.03 5.62
N ASP A 35 12.57 3.26 5.42
CA ASP A 35 12.47 1.90 5.94
C ASP A 35 12.77 0.82 4.90
N SER A 36 12.85 1.17 3.62
CA SER A 36 12.96 0.21 2.52
C SER A 36 14.15 -0.74 2.62
N ASP A 37 15.33 -0.23 2.97
CA ASP A 37 16.54 -1.05 3.13
C ASP A 37 16.41 -1.99 4.34
N THR A 38 15.99 -1.42 5.48
CA THR A 38 15.84 -2.17 6.73
C THR A 38 14.88 -3.35 6.55
N PHE A 39 13.70 -3.12 5.99
CA PHE A 39 12.63 -4.12 5.90
C PHE A 39 12.60 -4.89 4.56
N GLY A 40 13.50 -4.57 3.63
CA GLY A 40 13.54 -5.17 2.31
C GLY A 40 12.25 -4.93 1.51
N LEU A 41 11.81 -3.67 1.45
CA LEU A 41 10.55 -3.25 0.82
C LEU A 41 10.76 -2.86 -0.64
N LEU A 42 11.59 -1.85 -0.88
CA LEU A 42 11.96 -1.36 -2.21
C LEU A 42 13.47 -1.40 -2.38
N GLY A 43 13.92 -1.76 -3.58
CA GLY A 43 15.35 -1.75 -3.91
C GLY A 43 15.87 -0.32 -4.15
N PRO A 44 17.18 -0.10 -4.08
CA PRO A 44 17.80 1.23 -4.28
C PRO A 44 17.54 1.82 -5.67
N ARG A 45 17.21 0.99 -6.66
CA ARG A 45 16.84 1.44 -8.02
C ARG A 45 15.39 1.93 -8.14
N GLU A 46 14.55 1.63 -7.14
CA GLU A 46 13.15 2.03 -7.12
C GLU A 46 12.94 3.38 -6.41
N LEU A 47 13.81 3.77 -5.45
CA LEU A 47 13.73 5.07 -4.75
C LEU A 47 13.74 6.31 -5.68
N PRO A 48 14.51 6.34 -6.79
CA PRO A 48 14.48 7.45 -7.73
C PRO A 48 13.17 7.55 -8.54
N LYS A 49 12.28 6.57 -8.37
CA LYS A 49 10.96 6.47 -9.01
C LYS A 49 9.87 6.22 -7.96
N LEU A 50 10.15 6.53 -6.70
CA LEU A 50 9.31 6.20 -5.55
C LEU A 50 7.88 6.69 -5.75
N TRP A 51 7.72 7.94 -6.17
CA TRP A 51 6.41 8.54 -6.33
C TRP A 51 5.71 8.00 -7.56
N SER A 52 6.29 8.17 -8.74
CA SER A 52 5.63 7.85 -10.01
C SER A 52 5.34 6.35 -10.13
N ARG A 53 6.25 5.48 -9.69
CA ARG A 53 6.14 4.02 -9.88
C ARG A 53 5.43 3.30 -8.74
N HIS A 54 5.42 3.85 -7.54
CA HIS A 54 4.84 3.19 -6.37
C HIS A 54 3.69 4.00 -5.80
N VAL A 55 3.95 5.17 -5.21
CA VAL A 55 2.93 5.92 -4.47
C VAL A 55 1.79 6.36 -5.38
N LEU A 56 2.08 7.10 -6.44
CA LEU A 56 1.08 7.63 -7.38
C LEU A 56 0.42 6.50 -8.19
N ASN A 57 1.22 5.56 -8.71
CA ASN A 57 0.68 4.43 -9.47
C ASN A 57 -0.32 3.59 -8.67
N SER A 58 -0.07 3.40 -7.37
CA SER A 58 -1.01 2.74 -6.47
C SER A 58 -2.21 3.62 -6.13
N GLY A 59 -1.99 4.92 -5.88
CA GLY A 59 -3.06 5.87 -5.59
C GLY A 59 -4.07 6.02 -6.73
N LEU A 60 -3.63 5.96 -7.99
CA LEU A 60 -4.53 6.04 -9.17
C LEU A 60 -5.61 4.96 -9.20
N LEU A 61 -5.36 3.78 -8.60
CA LEU A 61 -6.36 2.71 -8.53
C LEU A 61 -7.54 3.05 -7.61
N SER A 62 -7.42 4.09 -6.78
CA SER A 62 -8.49 4.56 -5.91
C SER A 62 -9.73 5.05 -6.67
N GLU A 63 -9.60 5.44 -7.94
CA GLU A 63 -10.75 5.82 -8.79
C GLU A 63 -11.75 4.66 -8.99
N LEU A 64 -11.31 3.42 -8.75
CA LEU A 64 -12.15 2.22 -8.83
C LEU A 64 -12.85 1.87 -7.51
N ILE A 65 -12.55 2.59 -6.43
CA ILE A 65 -13.05 2.32 -5.08
C ILE A 65 -14.15 3.30 -4.71
N GLN A 66 -15.23 2.79 -4.15
CA GLN A 66 -16.34 3.58 -3.65
C GLN A 66 -16.28 3.69 -2.12
N PRO A 67 -16.80 4.78 -1.53
CA PRO A 67 -17.03 4.86 -0.09
C PRO A 67 -17.81 3.64 0.42
N GLY A 68 -17.34 3.04 1.52
CA GLY A 68 -17.95 1.84 2.11
C GLY A 68 -17.51 0.51 1.49
N ASP A 69 -16.71 0.52 0.42
CA ASP A 69 -16.12 -0.72 -0.11
C ASP A 69 -15.26 -1.43 0.96
N LYS A 70 -15.26 -2.76 0.89
CA LYS A 70 -14.39 -3.62 1.70
C LYS A 70 -13.30 -4.17 0.80
N VAL A 71 -12.13 -3.54 0.84
CA VAL A 71 -11.00 -3.84 -0.02
C VAL A 71 -10.03 -4.77 0.70
N VAL A 72 -9.65 -5.88 0.08
CA VAL A 72 -8.53 -6.70 0.53
C VAL A 72 -7.33 -6.48 -0.39
N ASP A 73 -6.17 -6.17 0.19
CA ASP A 73 -4.89 -6.12 -0.54
C ASP A 73 -4.05 -7.34 -0.19
N VAL A 74 -4.03 -8.32 -1.09
CA VAL A 74 -3.35 -9.60 -0.87
C VAL A 74 -1.86 -9.45 -1.15
N GLY A 75 -1.02 -9.88 -0.21
CA GLY A 75 0.43 -9.76 -0.33
C GLY A 75 0.88 -8.31 -0.30
N SER A 76 0.34 -7.52 0.63
CA SER A 76 0.47 -6.07 0.64
C SER A 76 1.93 -5.59 0.68
N GLY A 77 2.86 -6.39 1.22
CA GLY A 77 4.29 -6.09 1.22
C GLY A 77 4.62 -4.74 1.87
N ALA A 78 4.95 -3.75 1.05
CA ALA A 78 5.21 -2.38 1.46
C ALA A 78 3.94 -1.54 1.67
N GLY A 79 2.76 -2.15 1.58
CA GLY A 79 1.44 -1.50 1.63
C GLY A 79 1.00 -0.99 0.26
N LEU A 80 1.48 -1.59 -0.83
CA LEU A 80 1.20 -1.15 -2.20
C LEU A 80 0.35 -2.21 -2.93
N PRO A 81 -0.85 -1.89 -3.43
CA PRO A 81 -1.45 -0.54 -3.52
C PRO A 81 -2.31 -0.10 -2.34
N GLY A 82 -2.55 -0.93 -1.32
CA GLY A 82 -3.56 -0.68 -0.30
C GLY A 82 -3.44 0.66 0.47
N ILE A 83 -2.24 1.04 0.93
CA ILE A 83 -2.05 2.27 1.72
C ILE A 83 -2.33 3.54 0.88
N PRO A 84 -1.73 3.73 -0.32
CA PRO A 84 -2.08 4.87 -1.18
C PRO A 84 -3.58 4.97 -1.50
N MET A 85 -4.25 3.84 -1.73
CA MET A 85 -5.69 3.83 -1.99
C MET A 85 -6.48 4.23 -0.74
N ALA A 86 -6.12 3.73 0.44
CA ALA A 86 -6.75 4.09 1.70
C ALA A 86 -6.57 5.57 2.09
N ILE A 87 -5.43 6.17 1.72
CA ILE A 87 -5.21 7.62 1.90
C ILE A 87 -6.17 8.42 1.01
N SER A 88 -6.44 7.94 -0.20
CA SER A 88 -7.28 8.63 -1.19
C SER A 88 -8.77 8.48 -0.89
N VAL A 89 -9.20 7.32 -0.39
CA VAL A 89 -10.62 6.99 -0.09
C VAL A 89 -10.73 6.51 1.36
N PRO A 90 -10.60 7.40 2.35
CA PRO A 90 -10.63 7.02 3.76
C PRO A 90 -12.00 6.47 4.21
N GLU A 91 -13.06 6.70 3.44
CA GLU A 91 -14.40 6.15 3.67
C GLU A 91 -14.55 4.67 3.30
N ALA A 92 -13.58 4.07 2.60
CA ALA A 92 -13.55 2.63 2.34
C ALA A 92 -12.72 1.91 3.42
N HIS A 93 -13.02 0.63 3.63
CA HIS A 93 -12.34 -0.23 4.60
C HIS A 93 -11.30 -1.08 3.90
N PHE A 94 -10.04 -0.99 4.32
CA PHE A 94 -8.95 -1.75 3.73
C PHE A 94 -8.44 -2.81 4.69
N THR A 95 -8.21 -4.01 4.18
CA THR A 95 -7.56 -5.11 4.89
C THR A 95 -6.28 -5.48 4.14
N LEU A 96 -5.12 -5.22 4.76
CA LEU A 96 -3.81 -5.53 4.23
C LEU A 96 -3.38 -6.93 4.71
N VAL A 97 -3.23 -7.88 3.79
CA VAL A 97 -2.87 -9.26 4.11
C VAL A 97 -1.41 -9.51 3.77
N GLU A 98 -0.58 -9.78 4.80
CA GLU A 98 0.86 -10.01 4.64
C GLU A 98 1.34 -11.15 5.56
N PRO A 99 1.88 -12.26 5.01
CA PRO A 99 2.25 -13.41 5.84
C PRO A 99 3.54 -13.20 6.65
N MET A 100 4.46 -12.34 6.20
CA MET A 100 5.74 -12.13 6.86
C MET A 100 5.56 -11.22 8.09
N GLU A 101 5.79 -11.78 9.27
CA GLU A 101 5.63 -11.09 10.56
C GLU A 101 6.34 -9.74 10.62
N ARG A 102 7.57 -9.68 10.12
CA ARG A 102 8.36 -8.47 10.10
C ARG A 102 7.71 -7.36 9.26
N ARG A 103 7.08 -7.71 8.13
CA ARG A 103 6.40 -6.76 7.24
C ARG A 103 5.01 -6.42 7.75
N SER A 104 4.25 -7.38 8.28
CA SER A 104 2.95 -7.12 8.90
C SER A 104 3.08 -6.16 10.08
N ASN A 105 4.09 -6.34 10.93
CA ASN A 105 4.33 -5.44 12.07
C ASN A 105 4.75 -4.03 11.59
N TRP A 106 5.55 -3.95 10.52
CA TRP A 106 5.88 -2.67 9.90
C TRP A 106 4.62 -1.98 9.34
N LEU A 107 3.75 -2.70 8.63
CA LEU A 107 2.47 -2.17 8.13
C LEU A 107 1.59 -1.65 9.28
N VAL A 108 1.49 -2.38 10.38
CA VAL A 108 0.77 -1.92 11.57
C VAL A 108 1.34 -0.59 12.08
N SER A 109 2.67 -0.47 12.19
CA SER A 109 3.28 0.79 12.62
C SER A 109 3.02 1.94 11.64
N VAL A 110 3.03 1.68 10.32
CA VAL A 110 2.75 2.71 9.30
C VAL A 110 1.29 3.16 9.37
N VAL A 111 0.35 2.23 9.48
CA VAL A 111 -1.09 2.52 9.62
C VAL A 111 -1.33 3.39 10.85
N GLN A 112 -0.65 3.10 11.97
CA GLN A 112 -0.71 3.90 13.19
C GLN A 112 -0.06 5.28 13.01
N GLU A 113 1.16 5.35 12.46
CA GLU A 113 1.91 6.60 12.23
C GLU A 113 1.14 7.57 11.31
N LEU A 114 0.42 7.06 10.31
CA LEU A 114 -0.39 7.84 9.37
C LEU A 114 -1.83 8.10 9.86
N GLY A 115 -2.25 7.51 10.98
CA GLY A 115 -3.62 7.60 11.50
C GLY A 115 -4.66 7.13 10.49
N LEU A 116 -4.47 5.94 9.91
CA LEU A 116 -5.40 5.35 8.94
C LEU A 116 -6.40 4.44 9.66
N GLU A 117 -7.46 5.03 10.19
CA GLU A 117 -8.45 4.34 11.04
C GLU A 117 -9.26 3.27 10.30
N SER A 118 -9.41 3.40 8.98
CA SER A 118 -10.16 2.46 8.14
C SER A 118 -9.30 1.32 7.58
N VAL A 119 -8.06 1.17 8.06
CA VAL A 119 -7.11 0.15 7.58
C VAL A 119 -6.79 -0.86 8.67
N GLU A 120 -7.00 -2.14 8.38
CA GLU A 120 -6.63 -3.29 9.21
C GLU A 120 -5.46 -4.03 8.56
N VAL A 121 -4.54 -4.56 9.36
CA VAL A 121 -3.46 -5.45 8.88
C VAL A 121 -3.68 -6.85 9.46
N ILE A 122 -3.78 -7.84 8.58
CA ILE A 122 -3.90 -9.25 8.96
C ILE A 122 -2.63 -9.98 8.57
N ARG A 123 -1.95 -10.55 9.56
CA ARG A 123 -0.86 -11.49 9.30
C ARG A 123 -1.43 -12.86 8.95
N SER A 124 -1.62 -13.11 7.65
CA SER A 124 -2.05 -14.40 7.14
C SER A 124 -1.49 -14.64 5.74
N ARG A 125 -1.52 -15.89 5.31
CA ARG A 125 -1.43 -16.20 3.88
C ARG A 125 -2.78 -15.98 3.23
N ALA A 126 -2.79 -15.74 1.93
CA ALA A 126 -4.03 -15.55 1.18
C ALA A 126 -4.95 -16.78 1.31
N GLU A 127 -4.38 -17.98 1.19
CA GLU A 127 -5.09 -19.25 1.30
C GLU A 127 -5.67 -19.56 2.69
N ASP A 128 -5.14 -18.92 3.74
CA ASP A 128 -5.54 -19.15 5.13
C ASP A 128 -6.51 -18.05 5.64
N LEU A 129 -6.93 -17.13 4.76
CA LEU A 129 -7.85 -16.05 5.12
C LEU A 129 -9.29 -16.54 5.10
N GLU A 130 -9.92 -16.65 6.27
CA GLU A 130 -11.32 -17.08 6.39
C GLU A 130 -12.34 -15.98 6.05
N ARG A 131 -11.92 -14.70 6.11
CA ARG A 131 -12.80 -13.56 5.82
C ARG A 131 -13.05 -13.46 4.31
N THR A 132 -14.32 -13.36 3.91
CA THR A 132 -14.75 -13.40 2.49
C THR A 132 -15.73 -12.30 2.10
N ASP A 133 -16.05 -11.37 3.01
CA ASP A 133 -17.03 -10.31 2.79
C ASP A 133 -16.46 -9.07 2.04
N PHE A 134 -15.38 -9.26 1.28
CA PHE A 134 -14.73 -8.21 0.50
C PHE A 134 -15.51 -7.92 -0.80
N THR A 135 -15.58 -6.64 -1.17
CA THR A 135 -16.17 -6.20 -2.44
C THR A 135 -15.12 -6.01 -3.53
N VAL A 136 -13.88 -5.74 -3.14
CA VAL A 136 -12.75 -5.53 -4.05
C VAL A 136 -11.51 -6.26 -3.54
N ALA A 137 -10.77 -6.89 -4.44
CA ALA A 137 -9.47 -7.47 -4.15
C ALA A 137 -8.37 -6.82 -5.00
N THR A 138 -7.26 -6.45 -4.38
CA THR A 138 -6.04 -5.96 -5.04
C THR A 138 -4.88 -6.88 -4.74
N ALA A 139 -3.92 -6.92 -5.66
CA ALA A 139 -2.66 -7.63 -5.49
C ALA A 139 -1.62 -6.99 -6.41
N ARG A 140 -0.38 -6.82 -5.92
CA ARG A 140 0.75 -6.36 -6.72
C ARG A 140 1.96 -7.27 -6.48
N ALA A 141 2.50 -7.81 -7.58
CA ALA A 141 3.72 -8.64 -7.56
C ALA A 141 3.64 -9.88 -6.63
N VAL A 142 2.44 -10.45 -6.44
CA VAL A 142 2.18 -11.57 -5.51
C VAL A 142 2.46 -12.94 -6.15
N ALA A 143 1.92 -13.17 -7.34
CA ALA A 143 1.98 -14.45 -8.04
C ALA A 143 1.73 -14.25 -9.54
N ALA A 144 1.98 -15.30 -10.33
CA ALA A 144 1.47 -15.39 -11.69
C ALA A 144 -0.07 -15.31 -11.69
N LEU A 145 -0.65 -14.75 -12.75
CA LEU A 145 -2.07 -14.41 -12.81
C LEU A 145 -2.99 -15.63 -12.60
N ASP A 146 -2.63 -16.78 -13.16
CA ASP A 146 -3.38 -18.04 -13.02
C ASP A 146 -3.43 -18.53 -11.57
N LYS A 147 -2.34 -18.38 -10.82
CA LYS A 147 -2.28 -18.68 -9.38
C LYS A 147 -3.06 -17.64 -8.58
N LEU A 148 -2.96 -16.37 -8.95
CA LEU A 148 -3.69 -15.28 -8.27
C LEU A 148 -5.21 -15.46 -8.38
N LEU A 149 -5.72 -15.80 -9.57
CA LEU A 149 -7.16 -16.00 -9.76
C LEU A 149 -7.72 -17.07 -8.83
N ARG A 150 -7.00 -18.18 -8.61
CA ARG A 150 -7.41 -19.24 -7.67
C ARG A 150 -7.44 -18.81 -6.20
N LEU A 151 -6.77 -17.72 -5.85
CA LEU A 151 -6.79 -17.17 -4.48
C LEU A 151 -7.96 -16.20 -4.28
N LEU A 152 -8.51 -15.65 -5.36
CA LEU A 152 -9.51 -14.59 -5.32
C LEU A 152 -10.92 -15.04 -5.74
N THR A 153 -11.05 -16.26 -6.28
CA THR A 153 -12.33 -16.87 -6.72
C THR A 153 -12.47 -18.26 -6.14
#